data_AF-A0A2E8E9A4-F1
#
_entry.id   AF-A0A2E8E9A4-F1
#
_cell.length_a   1.000
_cell.length_b   1.000
_cell.length_c   1.000
_cell.angle_alpha   90.00
_cell.angle_beta   90.00
_cell.angle_gamma   90.00
#
_symmetry.space_group_name_H-M   'P 1'
#
loop_
_entity.id
_entity.type
_entity.pdbx_description
1 polymer ?
#
loop_
_entity_poly.entity_id
_entity_poly.type
_entity_poly.pdbx_seq_one_letter_code
_entity_poly.pdbx_strand_id
1 'polypeptide(L)'
;MAHTYEELHEMTVAQLREVAEAQNSDDLKGFKSMHKAPLLLALCKVLGVDPHEHHTATGIDKPALRAQMRELRVAREAAIEAHDHTELKVVRRKLHSLNRAIRRASA
;
A
#
# COMPACT_ATOMS: atom_id res chain seq x y z
N MET A 1 -3.72 -17.56 21.82
CA MET A 1 -4.68 -17.07 20.82
C MET A 1 -3.85 -16.32 19.80
N ALA A 2 -3.91 -16.71 18.52
CA ALA A 2 -3.01 -16.21 17.49
C ALA A 2 -3.28 -14.71 17.25
N HIS A 3 -2.40 -13.84 17.76
CA HIS A 3 -2.49 -12.42 17.46
C HIS A 3 -2.30 -12.23 15.96
N THR A 4 -3.17 -11.46 15.31
CA THR A 4 -2.98 -11.09 13.90
C THR A 4 -2.00 -9.92 13.79
N TYR A 5 -1.43 -9.70 12.60
CA TYR A 5 -0.51 -8.58 12.37
C TYR A 5 -1.19 -7.24 12.68
N GLU A 6 -2.46 -7.12 12.33
CA GLU A 6 -3.28 -5.93 12.53
C GLU A 6 -3.46 -5.63 14.02
N GLU A 7 -3.76 -6.65 14.83
CA GLU A 7 -3.84 -6.52 16.29
C GLU A 7 -2.52 -6.01 16.90
N LEU A 8 -1.39 -6.54 16.44
CA LEU A 8 -0.06 -6.07 16.88
C LEU A 8 0.26 -4.66 16.37
N HIS A 9 -0.21 -4.30 15.18
CA HIS A 9 -0.01 -2.95 14.62
C HIS A 9 -0.78 -1.88 15.36
N GLU A 10 -1.99 -2.20 15.84
CA GLU A 10 -2.83 -1.28 16.58
C GLU A 10 -2.36 -1.08 18.02
N MET A 11 -1.72 -2.08 18.63
CA MET A 11 -1.21 -1.98 20.00
C MET A 11 -0.18 -0.86 20.20
N THR A 12 -0.20 -0.27 21.39
CA THR A 12 0.82 0.70 21.80
C THR A 12 2.16 -0.01 22.05
N VAL A 13 3.25 0.75 22.01
CA VAL A 13 4.59 0.20 22.30
C VAL A 13 4.65 -0.44 23.68
N ALA A 14 3.94 0.11 24.67
CA ALA A 14 3.88 -0.46 26.02
C ALA A 14 3.22 -1.85 26.01
N GLN A 15 2.07 -1.99 25.36
CA GLN A 15 1.36 -3.26 25.23
C GLN A 15 2.15 -4.30 24.42
N LEU A 16 2.81 -3.87 23.34
CA LEU A 16 3.71 -4.76 22.59
C LEU A 16 4.86 -5.28 23.46
N ARG A 17 5.35 -4.48 24.41
CA ARG A 17 6.37 -4.92 25.37
C ARG A 17 5.80 -5.92 26.39
N GLU A 18 4.57 -5.75 26.84
CA GLU A 18 3.91 -6.72 27.73
C GLU A 18 3.69 -8.07 27.03
N VAL A 19 3.27 -8.06 25.76
CA VAL A 19 3.14 -9.27 24.93
C VAL A 19 4.52 -9.92 24.71
N ALA A 20 5.54 -9.10 24.47
CA ALA A 20 6.92 -9.59 24.36
C ALA A 20 7.44 -10.23 25.66
N GLU A 21 7.12 -9.65 26.82
CA GLU A 21 7.44 -10.19 28.15
C GLU A 21 6.71 -11.50 28.41
N ALA A 22 5.43 -11.60 28.05
CA ALA A 22 4.65 -12.83 28.21
C ALA A 22 5.19 -13.98 27.35
N GLN A 23 5.71 -13.67 26.15
CA GLN A 23 6.20 -14.68 25.20
C GLN A 23 7.59 -15.23 25.56
N ASN A 24 8.40 -14.49 26.35
CA ASN A 24 9.74 -14.89 26.85
C ASN A 24 10.63 -15.62 25.82
N SER A 25 10.62 -15.15 24.56
CA SER A 25 11.43 -15.73 23.48
C SER A 25 12.84 -15.13 23.46
N ASP A 26 13.84 -15.97 23.17
CA ASP A 26 15.23 -15.55 23.01
C ASP A 26 15.40 -14.49 21.90
N ASP A 27 14.52 -14.48 20.91
CA ASP A 27 14.49 -13.51 19.80
C ASP A 27 14.03 -12.10 20.24
N LEU A 28 13.46 -11.96 21.43
CA LEU A 28 12.99 -10.68 21.97
C LEU A 28 13.99 -10.04 22.94
N LYS A 29 15.19 -10.60 23.12
CA LYS A 29 16.24 -10.01 23.97
C LYS A 29 16.55 -8.57 23.55
N GLY A 30 16.12 -7.60 24.37
CA GLY A 30 16.25 -6.16 24.08
C GLY A 30 14.95 -5.44 23.68
N PHE A 31 13.78 -6.08 23.77
CA PHE A 31 12.48 -5.47 23.43
C PHE A 31 12.19 -4.15 24.18
N LYS A 32 12.78 -3.92 25.35
CA LYS A 32 12.60 -2.70 26.16
C LYS A 32 13.20 -1.44 25.52
N SER A 33 14.25 -1.57 24.73
CA SER A 33 14.88 -0.46 24.01
C SER A 33 14.39 -0.31 22.56
N MET A 34 13.64 -1.28 22.04
CA MET A 34 13.13 -1.24 20.66
C MET A 34 11.99 -0.23 20.50
N HIS A 35 11.97 0.46 19.35
CA HIS A 35 10.86 1.28 18.88
C HIS A 35 9.71 0.43 18.32
N LYS A 36 8.54 1.03 18.06
CA LYS A 36 7.31 0.29 17.67
C LYS A 36 7.51 -0.64 16.47
N ALA A 37 8.10 -0.13 15.38
CA ALA A 37 8.28 -0.89 14.15
C ALA A 37 9.17 -2.14 14.31
N PRO A 38 10.40 -2.07 14.86
CA PRO A 38 11.23 -3.25 15.05
C PRO A 38 10.65 -4.24 16.08
N LEU A 39 9.98 -3.74 17.12
CA LEU A 39 9.31 -4.59 18.12
C LEU A 39 8.18 -5.41 17.50
N LEU A 40 7.36 -4.78 16.66
CA LEU A 40 6.26 -5.45 15.97
C LEU A 40 6.77 -6.54 15.04
N LEU A 41 7.82 -6.28 14.25
CA LEU A 41 8.42 -7.27 13.36
C LEU A 41 8.97 -8.48 14.13
N ALA A 42 9.64 -8.24 15.25
CA ALA A 42 10.16 -9.30 16.10
C ALA A 42 9.02 -10.15 16.69
N LEU A 43 7.94 -9.52 17.15
CA LEU A 43 6.76 -10.22 17.66
C LEU A 43 6.04 -11.02 16.58
N CYS A 44 5.86 -10.45 15.39
CA CYS A 44 5.26 -11.15 14.25
C CYS A 44 6.08 -12.39 13.89
N LYS A 45 7.42 -12.29 13.88
CA LYS A 45 8.31 -13.43 13.63
C LYS A 45 8.16 -14.53 14.68
N VAL A 46 8.12 -14.17 15.97
CA VAL A 46 7.99 -15.14 17.06
C VAL A 46 6.62 -15.81 17.08
N LEU A 47 5.56 -15.05 16.76
CA LEU A 47 4.19 -15.54 16.72
C LEU A 47 3.85 -16.26 15.40
N GLY A 48 4.77 -16.29 14.42
CA GLY A 48 4.57 -16.91 13.12
C GLY A 48 3.56 -16.17 12.23
N VAL A 49 3.36 -14.88 12.51
CA VAL A 49 2.44 -13.99 11.80
C VAL A 49 3.21 -13.30 10.69
N ASP A 50 2.74 -13.41 9.47
CA ASP A 50 3.39 -12.78 8.32
C ASP A 50 3.34 -11.25 8.46
N PRO A 51 4.48 -10.54 8.54
CA PRO A 51 4.50 -9.09 8.61
C PRO A 51 4.18 -8.39 7.28
N HIS A 52 3.85 -9.16 6.23
CA HIS A 52 3.49 -8.63 4.92
C HIS A 52 2.22 -7.79 4.97
N GLU A 53 2.41 -6.50 5.22
CA GLU A 53 1.85 -5.40 4.43
C GLU A 53 0.63 -5.80 3.57
N HIS A 54 -0.55 -5.87 4.18
CA HIS A 54 -1.83 -5.85 3.45
C HIS A 54 -2.13 -4.47 2.83
N HIS A 55 -1.10 -3.76 2.32
CA HIS A 55 -1.27 -2.70 1.34
C HIS A 55 -1.27 -3.24 -0.09
N THR A 56 -1.56 -4.53 -0.28
CA THR A 56 -2.08 -5.01 -1.55
C THR A 56 -3.51 -4.49 -1.71
N ALA A 57 -3.65 -3.34 -2.36
CA ALA A 57 -4.92 -2.93 -2.97
C ALA A 57 -5.28 -3.96 -4.07
N THR A 58 -5.79 -5.12 -3.65
CA THR A 58 -6.18 -6.28 -4.47
C THR A 58 -7.49 -6.00 -5.21
N GLY A 59 -7.47 -5.00 -6.08
CA GLY A 59 -8.63 -4.77 -6.95
C GLY A 59 -8.29 -4.13 -8.28
N ILE A 60 -7.17 -3.40 -8.39
CA ILE A 60 -6.87 -2.63 -9.59
C ILE A 60 -5.36 -2.65 -9.83
N ASP A 61 -4.95 -3.12 -11.01
CA ASP A 61 -3.59 -3.00 -11.53
C ASP A 61 -3.26 -1.53 -11.83
N LYS A 62 -3.03 -0.77 -10.75
CA LYS A 62 -2.54 0.61 -10.76
C LYS A 62 -1.36 0.80 -11.73
N PRO A 63 -0.37 -0.10 -11.84
CA PRO A 63 0.70 0.04 -12.83
C PRO A 63 0.19 -0.03 -14.28
N ALA A 64 -0.70 -0.97 -14.61
CA ALA A 64 -1.27 -1.10 -15.94
C ALA A 64 -2.10 0.14 -16.33
N LEU A 65 -2.92 0.67 -15.41
CA LEU A 65 -3.67 1.90 -15.66
C LEU A 65 -2.75 3.12 -15.84
N ARG A 66 -1.65 3.19 -15.09
CA ARG A 66 -0.65 4.26 -15.25
C ARG A 66 0.09 4.16 -16.58
N ALA A 67 0.31 2.96 -17.12
CA ALA A 67 0.89 2.77 -18.45
C ALA A 67 -0.05 3.29 -19.55
N GLN A 68 -1.32 2.89 -19.52
CA GLN A 68 -2.35 3.38 -20.46
C GLN A 68 -2.50 4.90 -20.43
N MET A 69 -2.37 5.51 -19.24
CA MET A 69 -2.39 6.97 -19.11
C MET A 69 -1.21 7.67 -19.79
N ARG A 70 -0.03 7.04 -19.86
CA ARG A 70 1.13 7.62 -20.54
C ARG A 70 0.92 7.64 -22.05
N GLU A 71 0.42 6.56 -22.62
CA GLU A 71 0.07 6.47 -24.05
C GLU A 71 -0.98 7.52 -24.44
N LEU A 72 -2.03 7.67 -23.63
CA LEU A 72 -3.06 8.70 -23.86
C LEU A 72 -2.52 10.13 -23.74
N ARG A 73 -1.45 10.38 -22.98
CA ARG A 73 -0.81 11.71 -22.93
C ARG A 73 -0.06 12.02 -24.23
N VAL A 74 0.63 11.03 -24.80
CA VAL A 74 1.30 11.17 -26.10
C VAL A 74 0.26 11.38 -27.21
N ALA A 75 -0.84 10.60 -27.21
CA ALA A 75 -1.94 10.79 -28.16
C ALA A 75 -2.59 12.18 -28.03
N ARG A 76 -2.68 12.73 -26.80
CA ARG A 76 -3.16 14.10 -26.57
C ARG A 76 -2.24 15.14 -27.22
N GLU A 77 -0.93 14.97 -27.08
CA GLU A 77 0.06 15.90 -27.66
C GLU A 77 0.01 15.84 -29.19
N ALA A 78 -0.05 14.64 -29.76
CA ALA A 78 -0.22 14.45 -31.20
C ALA A 78 -1.53 15.08 -31.73
N ALA A 79 -2.65 14.94 -31.00
CA ALA A 79 -3.93 15.55 -31.38
C ALA A 79 -3.92 17.09 -31.25
N ILE A 80 -3.11 17.65 -30.34
CA ILE A 80 -2.93 19.10 -30.22
C ILE A 80 -2.15 19.62 -31.44
N GLU A 81 -1.07 18.94 -31.82
CA GLU A 81 -0.25 19.30 -32.99
C GLU A 81 -1.04 19.18 -34.30
N ALA A 82 -1.84 18.12 -34.43
CA ALA A 82 -2.70 17.90 -35.60
C ALA A 82 -3.95 18.82 -35.62
N HIS A 83 -4.16 19.65 -34.59
CA HIS A 83 -5.37 20.46 -34.40
C HIS A 83 -6.69 19.67 -34.49
N ASP A 84 -6.65 18.36 -34.19
CA ASP A 84 -7.84 17.52 -34.20
C ASP A 84 -8.60 17.68 -32.88
N HIS A 85 -9.56 18.60 -32.89
CA HIS A 85 -10.42 18.87 -31.75
C HIS A 85 -11.32 17.68 -31.37
N THR A 86 -11.62 16.79 -32.31
CA THR A 86 -12.48 15.63 -32.06
C THR A 86 -11.72 14.57 -31.27
N GLU A 87 -10.53 14.20 -31.73
CA GLU A 87 -9.68 13.22 -31.07
C GLU A 87 -9.16 13.74 -29.72
N LEU A 88 -8.82 15.04 -29.65
CA LEU A 88 -8.43 15.69 -28.40
C LEU A 88 -9.50 15.57 -27.31
N LYS A 89 -10.79 15.68 -27.68
CA LYS A 89 -11.91 15.54 -26.74
C LYS A 89 -12.06 14.10 -26.24
N VAL A 90 -11.89 13.12 -27.13
CA VAL A 90 -11.95 11.69 -26.80
C VAL A 90 -10.84 11.31 -25.84
N VAL A 91 -9.59 11.69 -26.16
CA VAL A 91 -8.41 11.39 -25.35
C VAL A 91 -8.51 12.02 -23.95
N ARG A 92 -8.95 13.28 -23.85
CA ARG A 92 -9.15 13.96 -22.55
C ARG A 92 -10.18 13.25 -21.67
N ARG A 93 -11.27 12.75 -22.25
CA ARG A 93 -12.31 12.00 -21.52
C ARG A 93 -11.79 10.65 -21.01
N LYS A 94 -11.06 9.89 -21.84
CA LYS A 94 -10.41 8.64 -21.44
C LYS A 94 -9.40 8.86 -20.31
N LEU A 95 -8.62 9.93 -20.39
CA LEU A 95 -7.67 10.28 -19.34
C LEU A 95 -8.39 10.70 -18.04
N HIS A 96 -9.52 11.39 -18.12
CA HIS A 96 -10.33 11.73 -16.94
C HIS A 96 -10.92 10.47 -16.28
N SER A 97 -11.50 9.55 -17.05
CA SER A 97 -12.11 8.33 -16.50
C SER A 97 -11.08 7.42 -15.80
N LEU A 98 -9.90 7.25 -16.40
CA LEU A 98 -8.80 6.48 -15.79
C LEU A 98 -8.28 7.13 -14.50
N ASN A 99 -8.12 8.45 -14.48
CA ASN A 99 -7.75 9.17 -13.25
C ASN A 99 -8.80 8.98 -12.14
N ARG A 100 -10.08 8.99 -12.49
CA ARG A 100 -11.17 8.73 -11.53
C ARG A 100 -11.13 7.30 -11.01
N ALA A 101 -10.87 6.31 -11.89
CA ALA A 101 -10.76 4.91 -11.51
C ALA A 101 -9.60 4.67 -10.53
N ILE A 102 -8.42 5.24 -10.80
CA ILE A 102 -7.25 5.14 -9.91
C ILE A 102 -7.55 5.79 -8.56
N ARG A 103 -8.16 6.98 -8.55
CA ARG A 103 -8.49 7.69 -7.30
C ARG A 103 -9.50 6.93 -6.45
N ARG A 104 -10.49 6.27 -7.08
CA ARG A 104 -11.43 5.36 -6.39
C ARG A 104 -10.76 4.09 -5.87
N ALA A 105 -9.69 3.64 -6.51
CA ALA A 105 -8.90 2.46 -6.11
C ALA A 105 -7.88 2.74 -5.00
N SER A 106 -7.64 4.01 -4.70
CA SER A 106 -6.64 4.47 -3.74
C SER A 106 -7.26 5.22 -2.56
N ALA A 107 -8.56 5.46 -2.60
CA ALA A 107 -9.37 5.96 -1.49
C ALA A 107 -9.98 4.76 -0.77
#